data_AF-A0A6B0GRC4-F1
#
_entry.id   AF-A0A6B0GRC4-F1
#
_cell.length_a   1.000
_cell.length_b   1.000
_cell.length_c   1.000
_cell.angle_alpha   90.00
_cell.angle_beta   90.00
_cell.angle_gamma   90.00
#
_symmetry.space_group_name_H-M   'P 1'
#
loop_
_entity.id
_entity.type
_entity.pdbx_description
1 polymer ?
#
loop_
_entity_poly.entity_id
_entity_poly.type
_entity_poly.pdbx_seq_one_letter_code
_entity_poly.pdbx_strand_id
1 'polypeptide(L)'
;MATPSTRSGIGVPDVAFGLLCVVSVAATLLGQFVSLVVFDSTGLDQYVPSVVIYSLAPALLMTVLPAAVAARRYDRRRALAATVGVFVAALAVSFVTMGFFLIG
;
A
#
# COMPACT_ATOMS: atom_id res chain seq x y z
N MET A 1 -2.19 22.97 40.77
CA MET A 1 -1.33 22.26 39.81
C MET A 1 -2.22 21.32 39.02
N ALA A 2 -2.66 21.73 37.82
CA ALA A 2 -3.53 20.92 36.98
C ALA A 2 -2.66 20.02 36.09
N THR A 3 -2.77 18.70 36.27
CA THR A 3 -2.19 17.72 35.37
C THR A 3 -2.88 17.80 34.01
N PRO A 4 -2.15 17.98 32.89
CA PRO A 4 -2.75 17.91 31.57
C PRO A 4 -3.18 16.48 31.30
N SER A 5 -4.49 16.26 31.24
CA SER A 5 -5.09 15.02 30.79
C SER A 5 -4.84 14.89 29.28
N THR A 6 -3.83 14.11 28.92
CA THR A 6 -3.65 13.60 27.56
C THR A 6 -4.84 12.68 27.24
N ARG A 7 -5.95 13.26 26.77
CA ARG A 7 -6.97 12.52 26.03
C ARG A 7 -6.33 12.09 24.71
N SER A 8 -5.67 10.94 24.76
CA SER A 8 -5.22 10.19 23.60
C SER A 8 -6.45 9.55 22.94
N GLY A 9 -7.36 10.40 22.46
CA GLY A 9 -8.55 9.97 21.74
C GLY A 9 -8.17 9.76 20.28
N ILE A 10 -7.91 8.51 19.90
CA ILE A 10 -7.85 8.13 18.49
C ILE A 10 -9.17 8.57 17.87
N GLY A 11 -9.14 9.53 16.95
CA GLY A 11 -10.36 9.99 16.29
C GLY A 11 -10.92 8.89 15.41
N VAL A 12 -12.24 8.80 15.29
CA VAL A 12 -12.92 8.04 14.22
C VAL A 12 -12.23 8.22 12.83
N PRO A 13 -11.78 9.42 12.42
CA PRO A 13 -11.03 9.58 11.17
C PRO A 13 -9.69 8.84 11.11
N ASP A 14 -9.00 8.66 12.23
CA ASP A 14 -7.71 7.95 12.29
C ASP A 14 -7.90 6.43 12.22
N VAL A 15 -8.95 5.90 12.86
CA VAL A 15 -9.34 4.49 12.74
C VAL A 15 -9.72 4.16 11.30
N ALA A 16 -10.53 5.02 10.67
CA ALA A 16 -10.93 4.84 9.27
C ALA A 16 -9.73 4.88 8.31
N PHE A 17 -8.75 5.76 8.57
CA PHE A 17 -7.51 5.81 7.80
C PHE A 17 -6.65 4.55 8.00
N GLY A 18 -6.51 4.08 9.25
CA GLY A 18 -5.83 2.83 9.54
C GLY A 18 -6.47 1.64 8.84
N LEU A 19 -7.80 1.55 8.88
CA LEU A 19 -8.55 0.51 8.17
C LEU A 19 -8.34 0.58 6.66
N LEU A 20 -8.34 1.79 6.08
CA LEU A 20 -8.05 2.00 4.67
C LEU A 20 -6.63 1.55 4.29
N CYS A 21 -5.64 1.78 5.15
CA CYS A 21 -4.29 1.27 4.97
C CYS A 21 -4.24 -0.26 4.96
N VAL A 22 -4.94 -0.90 5.91
CA VAL A 22 -5.01 -2.38 5.99
C VAL A 22 -5.70 -2.96 4.76
N VAL A 23 -6.84 -2.39 4.35
CA VAL A 23 -7.58 -2.82 3.16
C VAL A 23 -6.74 -2.63 1.89
N SER A 24 -6.01 -1.52 1.79
CA SER A 24 -5.07 -1.28 0.69
C SER A 24 -3.97 -2.35 0.62
N VAL A 25 -3.35 -2.68 1.76
CA VAL A 25 -2.35 -3.76 1.82
C VAL A 25 -2.97 -5.11 1.47
N ALA A 26 -4.17 -5.44 1.97
CA ALA A 26 -4.86 -6.68 1.61
C ALA A 26 -5.24 -6.75 0.12
N ALA A 27 -5.62 -5.62 -0.48
CA ALA A 27 -5.93 -5.49 -1.91
C ALA A 27 -4.69 -5.62 -2.82
N THR A 28 -3.48 -5.73 -2.25
CA THR A 28 -2.25 -5.93 -3.01
C THR A 28 -2.27 -7.22 -3.83
N LEU A 29 -2.94 -8.27 -3.34
CA LEU A 29 -3.19 -9.50 -4.11
C LEU A 29 -4.00 -9.24 -5.39
N LEU A 30 -5.07 -8.44 -5.29
CA LEU A 30 -5.84 -8.01 -6.46
C LEU A 30 -4.97 -7.15 -7.39
N GLY A 31 -4.12 -6.28 -6.83
CA GLY A 31 -3.15 -5.50 -7.59
C GLY A 31 -2.20 -6.38 -8.40
N GLN A 32 -1.71 -7.48 -7.82
CA GLN A 32 -0.84 -8.45 -8.51
C GLN A 32 -1.54 -9.10 -9.69
N PHE A 33 -2.79 -9.55 -9.53
CA PHE A 33 -3.61 -10.09 -10.62
C PHE A 33 -3.84 -9.07 -11.74
N VAL A 34 -4.20 -7.84 -11.39
CA VAL A 34 -4.42 -6.78 -12.39
C VAL A 34 -3.12 -6.45 -13.12
N SER A 35 -2.00 -6.36 -12.39
CA SER A 35 -0.67 -6.14 -12.98
C SER A 35 -0.33 -7.24 -13.99
N LEU A 36 -0.49 -8.51 -13.61
CA LEU A 36 -0.32 -9.64 -14.52
C LEU A 36 -1.10 -9.49 -15.83
N VAL A 37 -2.43 -9.29 -15.73
CA VAL A 37 -3.30 -9.19 -16.90
C VAL A 37 -2.90 -8.00 -17.79
N VAL A 38 -2.56 -6.86 -17.20
CA VAL A 38 -2.18 -5.66 -17.94
C VAL A 38 -0.82 -5.83 -18.64
N PHE A 39 0.19 -6.35 -17.95
CA PHE A 39 1.51 -6.54 -18.53
C PHE A 39 1.51 -7.64 -19.60
N ASP A 40 0.74 -8.71 -19.41
CA ASP A 40 0.56 -9.79 -20.38
C ASP A 40 -0.19 -9.30 -21.63
N SER A 41 -1.33 -8.61 -21.45
CA SER A 41 -2.12 -8.08 -22.59
C SER A 41 -1.40 -7.00 -23.41
N THR A 42 -0.38 -6.35 -22.84
CA THR A 42 0.43 -5.34 -23.53
C THR A 42 1.74 -5.89 -24.10
N GLY A 43 2.10 -7.14 -23.79
CA GLY A 43 3.38 -7.75 -24.17
C GLY A 43 4.60 -7.07 -23.55
N LEU A 44 4.40 -6.28 -22.49
CA LEU A 44 5.48 -5.60 -21.75
C LEU A 44 6.23 -6.56 -20.82
N ASP A 45 5.64 -7.72 -20.53
CA ASP A 45 6.23 -8.79 -19.73
C ASP A 45 7.62 -9.24 -20.22
N GLN A 46 7.88 -9.14 -21.53
CA GLN A 46 9.17 -9.50 -22.14
C GLN A 46 10.29 -8.47 -21.88
N TYR A 47 9.93 -7.23 -21.57
CA TYR A 47 10.87 -6.11 -21.42
C TYR A 47 11.01 -5.64 -19.97
N VAL A 48 10.07 -6.01 -19.11
CA VAL A 48 9.98 -5.54 -17.73
C VAL A 48 10.35 -6.66 -16.76
N PRO A 49 11.28 -6.44 -15.82
CA PRO A 49 11.65 -7.45 -14.85
C PRO A 49 10.45 -7.93 -14.03
N SER A 50 10.38 -9.24 -13.78
CA SER A 50 9.28 -9.86 -13.04
C SER A 50 9.05 -9.21 -11.66
N VAL A 51 10.12 -8.79 -10.97
CA VAL A 51 10.02 -8.08 -9.67
C VAL A 51 9.19 -6.79 -9.78
N VAL A 52 9.27 -6.09 -10.92
CA VAL A 52 8.49 -4.87 -11.17
C VAL A 52 7.02 -5.21 -11.38
N ILE A 53 6.73 -6.26 -12.16
CA ILE A 53 5.37 -6.69 -12.48
C ILE A 53 4.65 -7.25 -11.24
N TYR A 54 5.33 -8.11 -10.48
CA TYR A 54 4.73 -8.85 -9.36
C TYR A 54 4.83 -8.15 -8.01
N SER A 55 5.77 -7.23 -7.82
CA SER A 55 5.91 -6.55 -6.53
C SER A 55 5.78 -5.04 -6.60
N LEU A 56 6.50 -4.40 -7.52
CA LEU A 56 6.66 -2.95 -7.47
C LEU A 56 5.40 -2.22 -7.96
N ALA A 57 4.90 -2.60 -9.13
CA ALA A 57 3.68 -2.04 -9.72
C ALA A 57 2.43 -2.23 -8.81
N PRO A 58 2.12 -3.43 -8.29
CA PRO A 58 0.97 -3.62 -7.43
C PRO A 58 1.09 -2.89 -6.09
N ALA A 59 2.28 -2.90 -5.46
CA ALA A 59 2.51 -2.14 -4.23
C ALA A 59 2.35 -0.63 -4.45
N LEU A 60 2.87 -0.09 -5.56
CA LEU A 60 2.67 1.30 -5.93
C LEU A 60 1.18 1.62 -6.11
N LEU A 61 0.46 0.85 -6.92
CA LEU A 61 -0.96 1.05 -7.18
C LEU A 61 -1.79 1.14 -5.90
N MET A 62 -1.56 0.20 -4.97
CA MET A 62 -2.34 0.15 -3.73
C MET A 62 -2.00 1.27 -2.77
N THR A 63 -0.78 1.81 -2.82
CA THR A 63 -0.35 2.90 -1.93
C THR A 63 -0.82 4.29 -2.36
N VAL A 64 -1.23 4.47 -3.62
CA VAL A 64 -1.71 5.77 -4.13
C VAL A 64 -2.89 6.29 -3.32
N LEU A 65 -3.88 5.44 -3.02
CA LEU A 65 -5.10 5.82 -2.30
C LEU A 65 -4.80 6.28 -0.87
N PRO A 66 -4.13 5.47 -0.03
CA PRO A 66 -3.69 5.90 1.31
C PRO A 66 -2.81 7.15 1.26
N ALA A 67 -1.88 7.25 0.31
CA ALA A 67 -1.01 8.42 0.16
C ALA A 67 -1.80 9.70 -0.14
N ALA A 68 -2.77 9.63 -1.06
CA ALA A 68 -3.61 10.77 -1.42
C ALA A 68 -4.49 11.23 -0.25
N VAL A 69 -5.05 10.29 0.52
CA VAL A 69 -5.82 10.62 1.74
C VAL A 69 -4.89 11.21 2.81
N ALA A 70 -3.71 10.63 3.01
CA ALA A 70 -2.76 11.09 4.00
C ALA A 70 -2.25 12.51 3.72
N ALA A 71 -1.96 12.81 2.44
CA ALA A 71 -1.50 14.12 2.00
C ALA A 71 -2.55 15.22 2.20
N ARG A 72 -3.84 14.87 2.20
CA ARG A 72 -4.94 15.82 2.43
C ARG A 72 -5.28 16.03 3.91
N ARG A 73 -5.02 15.04 4.76
CA ARG A 73 -5.45 15.06 6.17
C ARG A 73 -4.36 15.31 7.19
N TYR A 74 -3.10 14.98 6.88
CA TYR A 74 -2.00 15.05 7.84
C TYR A 74 -0.91 16.01 7.38
N ASP A 75 -0.10 16.47 8.34
CA ASP A 75 1.12 17.21 8.03
C ASP A 75 2.05 16.42 7.13
N ARG A 76 2.82 17.13 6.30
CA ARG A 76 3.71 16.55 5.28
C ARG A 76 4.61 15.43 5.82
N ARG A 77 5.12 15.56 7.06
CA ARG A 77 5.96 14.54 7.73
C ARG A 77 5.17 13.27 8.09
N ARG A 78 3.97 13.41 8.63
CA ARG A 78 3.10 12.27 9.01
C ARG A 78 2.53 11.58 7.78
N ALA A 79 2.14 12.36 6.77
CA ALA A 79 1.70 11.83 5.49
C ALA A 79 2.80 11.01 4.80
N LEU A 80 4.05 11.50 4.79
CA LEU A 80 5.20 10.75 4.29
C LEU A 80 5.42 9.45 5.07
N ALA A 81 5.45 9.52 6.40
CA ALA A 81 5.67 8.33 7.23
C ALA A 81 4.59 7.26 7.01
N ALA A 82 3.32 7.66 6.94
CA ALA A 82 2.22 6.73 6.65
C ALA A 82 2.34 6.12 5.24
N THR A 83 2.64 6.95 4.23
CA THR A 83 2.79 6.49 2.85
C THR A 83 3.93 5.48 2.71
N VAL A 84 5.11 5.81 3.28
CA VAL A 84 6.27 4.91 3.28
C VAL A 84 5.96 3.62 4.03
N GLY A 85 5.28 3.71 5.18
CA GLY A 85 4.89 2.55 5.97
C GLY A 85 3.97 1.60 5.18
N VAL A 86 2.92 2.14 4.54
CA VAL A 86 2.01 1.34 3.71
C VAL A 86 2.73 0.77 2.50
N PHE A 87 3.65 1.53 1.89
CA PHE A 87 4.42 1.07 0.74
C PHE A 87 5.34 -0.09 1.09
N VAL A 88 6.07 0.00 2.20
CA VAL A 88 6.92 -1.08 2.70
C VAL A 88 6.09 -2.31 3.05
N ALA A 89 4.91 -2.13 3.69
CA ALA A 89 4.01 -3.24 4.01
C ALA A 89 3.46 -3.92 2.74
N ALA A 90 3.01 -3.14 1.75
CA ALA A 90 2.52 -3.66 0.48
C ALA A 90 3.62 -4.37 -0.32
N LEU A 91 4.85 -3.86 -0.30
CA LEU A 91 6.02 -4.52 -0.89
C LEU A 91 6.31 -5.85 -0.19
N ALA A 92 6.32 -5.88 1.14
CA ALA A 92 6.58 -7.09 1.91
C ALA A 92 5.53 -8.17 1.61
N VAL A 93 4.25 -7.80 1.60
CA VAL A 93 3.16 -8.71 1.19
C VAL A 93 3.38 -9.18 -0.24
N SER A 94 3.66 -8.27 -1.17
CA SER A 94 3.87 -8.62 -2.57
C SER A 94 5.03 -9.59 -2.76
N PHE A 95 6.12 -9.41 -2.02
CA PHE A 95 7.30 -10.26 -2.11
C PHE A 95 7.03 -11.67 -1.57
N VAL A 96 6.27 -11.77 -0.47
CA VAL A 96 5.82 -13.06 0.08
C VAL A 96 4.87 -13.75 -0.89
N THR A 97 3.96 -13.02 -1.51
CA THR A 97 2.95 -13.59 -2.42
C THR A 97 3.48 -13.87 -3.81
N MET A 98 4.55 -13.20 -4.26
CA MET A 98 5.22 -13.45 -5.54
C MET A 98 5.66 -14.92 -5.68
N GLY A 99 6.06 -15.57 -4.57
CA GLY A 99 6.39 -16.99 -4.57
C GLY A 99 5.22 -17.90 -4.96
N PHE A 100 3.98 -17.51 -4.68
CA PHE A 100 2.79 -18.27 -5.08
C PHE A 100 2.48 -18.14 -6.57
N PHE A 101 2.76 -16.98 -7.17
CA PHE A 101 2.51 -16.75 -8.60
C PHE A 101 3.62 -17.28 -9.51
N LEU A 102 4.86 -17.42 -9.01
CA LEU A 102 5.97 -17.99 -9.78
C LEU A 102 5.98 -19.53 -9.84
N ILE A 103 5.27 -20.20 -8.93
CA ILE A 103 5.17 -21.67 -8.88
C ILE A 103 3.93 -22.17 -9.64
N GLY A 104 2.98 -21.27 -9.94
CA GLY A 104 1.75 -21.56 -10.70
C GLY A 104 1.95 -21.56 -12.21
#